data_AF-A0A4Q3LGK0-F1
#
_entry.id   AF-A0A4Q3LGK0-F1
#
_cell.length_a   1.000
_cell.length_b   1.000
_cell.length_c   1.000
_cell.angle_alpha   90.00
_cell.angle_beta   90.00
_cell.angle_gamma   90.00
#
_symmetry.space_group_name_H-M   'P 1'
#
loop_
_entity.id
_entity.type
_entity.pdbx_description
1 polymer ?
#
loop_
_entity_poly.entity_id
_entity_poly.type
_entity_poly.pdbx_seq_one_letter_code
_entity_poly.pdbx_strand_id
1 'polypeptide(L)'
;MKRRPFLLATLAAPFAARAHHGWSSFDQDRPLFLQGRVVSVKWQNPHAELVVELPADYKVPADVAGRAVPTQSATVDGKALLARAQAPARKDRRWEVELAPLTRLEAWKVAPVQAGATVGVLGYTFQDEKGEAILRAEYLYVDGKAYGLRSSPA
;
A
#
# COMPACT_ATOMS: atom_id res chain seq x y z
N MET A 1 -16.08 58.42 -8.16
CA MET A 1 -15.48 57.21 -8.75
C MET A 1 -15.23 56.22 -7.62
N LYS A 2 -15.97 55.10 -7.57
CA LYS A 2 -15.87 54.09 -6.49
C LYS A 2 -14.80 53.07 -6.84
N ARG A 3 -13.77 52.92 -6.01
CA ARG A 3 -12.80 51.80 -6.10
C ARG A 3 -13.21 50.74 -5.09
N ARG A 4 -13.67 49.58 -5.56
CA ARG A 4 -13.94 48.40 -4.75
C ARG A 4 -12.65 47.56 -4.69
N PRO A 5 -12.15 47.16 -3.50
CA PRO A 5 -11.12 46.13 -3.42
C PRO A 5 -11.81 44.77 -3.52
N PHE A 6 -11.43 43.97 -4.52
CA PHE A 6 -11.66 42.53 -4.51
C PHE A 6 -10.57 41.89 -3.64
N LEU A 7 -10.95 41.33 -2.50
CA LEU A 7 -10.10 40.41 -1.75
C LEU A 7 -10.28 39.02 -2.37
N LEU A 8 -9.21 38.47 -2.96
CA LEU A 8 -9.13 37.06 -3.34
C LEU A 8 -9.12 36.22 -2.06
N ALA A 9 -10.16 35.42 -1.86
CA ALA A 9 -10.15 34.34 -0.88
C ALA A 9 -9.37 33.15 -1.47
N THR A 10 -8.14 32.91 -1.00
CA THR A 10 -7.44 31.64 -1.22
C THR A 10 -8.13 30.57 -0.38
N LEU A 11 -8.96 29.75 -1.02
CA LEU A 11 -9.42 28.47 -0.46
C LEU A 11 -8.21 27.54 -0.34
N ALA A 12 -7.61 27.49 0.84
CA ALA A 12 -6.74 26.38 1.21
C ALA A 12 -7.62 25.13 1.26
N ALA A 13 -7.51 24.26 0.24
CA ALA A 13 -8.11 22.94 0.31
C ALA A 13 -7.53 22.22 1.54
N PRO A 14 -8.35 21.69 2.45
CA PRO A 14 -7.83 20.93 3.56
C PRO A 14 -7.15 19.68 2.99
N PHE A 15 -5.82 19.60 3.11
CA PHE A 15 -5.15 18.32 3.13
C PHE A 15 -5.78 17.56 4.28
N ALA A 16 -6.62 16.58 3.98
CA ALA A 16 -7.13 15.67 4.98
C ALA A 16 -5.91 15.10 5.71
N ALA A 17 -5.77 15.43 6.99
CA ALA A 17 -4.82 14.77 7.85
C ALA A 17 -5.27 13.30 7.90
N ARG A 18 -4.63 12.46 7.09
CA ARG A 18 -4.93 11.04 7.00
C ARG A 18 -4.63 10.44 8.37
N ALA A 19 -5.67 9.98 9.07
CA ALA A 19 -5.47 9.29 10.33
C ALA A 19 -4.52 8.12 10.09
N HIS A 20 -3.47 7.98 10.90
CA HIS A 20 -2.61 6.81 10.84
C HIS A 20 -3.45 5.58 11.19
N HIS A 21 -3.82 4.81 10.17
CA HIS A 21 -4.64 3.64 10.33
C HIS A 21 -3.79 2.55 11.01
N GLY A 22 -4.02 2.34 12.30
CA GLY A 22 -3.48 1.17 12.99
C GLY A 22 -3.98 -0.12 12.32
N TRP A 23 -3.28 -1.23 12.53
CA TRP A 23 -3.66 -2.53 11.96
C TRP A 23 -5.11 -2.94 12.26
N SER A 24 -5.69 -2.48 13.37
CA SER A 24 -7.08 -2.74 13.76
C SER A 24 -8.13 -2.10 12.85
N SER A 25 -7.76 -1.12 12.02
CA SER A 25 -8.67 -0.54 11.02
C SER A 25 -8.88 -1.47 9.82
N PHE A 26 -7.99 -2.44 9.60
CA PHE A 26 -7.97 -3.29 8.40
C PHE A 26 -8.48 -4.70 8.70
N ASP A 27 -9.17 -5.29 7.72
CA ASP A 27 -9.62 -6.66 7.75
C ASP A 27 -8.43 -7.60 7.49
N GLN A 28 -7.84 -8.09 8.58
CA GLN A 28 -6.67 -8.97 8.53
C GLN A 28 -7.02 -10.44 8.19
N ASP A 29 -8.32 -10.78 8.17
CA ASP A 29 -8.78 -12.12 7.83
C ASP A 29 -8.87 -12.32 6.31
N ARG A 30 -8.93 -11.22 5.55
CA ARG A 30 -9.08 -11.21 4.09
C ARG A 30 -7.86 -10.57 3.38
N PRO A 31 -6.74 -11.30 3.25
CA PRO A 31 -5.56 -10.78 2.55
C PRO A 31 -5.84 -10.55 1.07
N LEU A 32 -5.52 -9.36 0.59
CA LEU A 32 -5.54 -9.03 -0.83
C LEU A 32 -4.13 -9.07 -1.40
N PHE A 33 -4.00 -9.52 -2.65
CA PHE A 33 -2.78 -9.34 -3.43
C PHE A 33 -3.03 -8.35 -4.56
N LEU A 34 -2.20 -7.32 -4.63
CA LEU A 34 -2.18 -6.32 -5.71
C LEU A 34 -0.89 -6.48 -6.51
N GLN A 35 -0.98 -6.60 -7.83
CA GLN A 35 0.18 -6.53 -8.72
C GLN A 35 -0.08 -5.53 -9.83
N GLY A 36 0.81 -4.56 -9.98
CA GLY A 36 0.59 -3.44 -10.89
C GLY A 36 1.79 -2.54 -11.05
N ARG A 37 1.57 -1.45 -11.79
CA ARG A 37 2.59 -0.43 -12.05
C ARG A 37 2.46 0.69 -11.03
N VAL A 38 3.57 1.12 -10.44
CA VAL A 38 3.62 2.30 -9.58
C VAL A 38 3.46 3.54 -10.45
N VAL A 39 2.45 4.36 -10.19
CA VAL A 39 2.17 5.60 -10.93
C VAL A 39 2.48 6.86 -10.13
N SER A 40 2.58 6.75 -8.80
CA SER A 40 3.00 7.83 -7.91
C SER A 40 3.72 7.25 -6.71
N VAL A 41 4.68 8.01 -6.17
CA VAL A 41 5.47 7.66 -4.99
C VAL A 41 5.55 8.86 -4.08
N LYS A 42 5.35 8.62 -2.79
CA LYS A 42 5.63 9.59 -1.73
C LYS A 42 6.51 8.89 -0.69
N TRP A 43 7.81 9.13 -0.78
CA TRP A 43 8.82 8.48 0.06
C TRP A 43 9.29 9.42 1.17
N GLN A 44 8.43 9.65 2.16
CA GLN A 44 8.69 10.59 3.24
C GLN A 44 8.13 10.08 4.57
N ASN A 45 8.51 10.73 5.68
CA ASN A 45 7.95 10.45 6.99
C ASN A 45 6.46 10.86 7.03
N PRO A 46 5.56 10.10 7.67
CA PRO A 46 5.80 8.93 8.52
C PRO A 46 5.82 7.57 7.83
N HIS A 47 5.12 7.43 6.70
CA HIS A 47 5.09 6.21 5.90
C HIS A 47 5.39 6.55 4.45
N ALA A 48 6.09 5.64 3.77
CA ALA A 48 6.11 5.70 2.32
C ALA A 48 4.76 5.24 1.77
N GLU A 49 4.26 5.95 0.76
CA GLU A 49 3.00 5.65 0.08
C GLU A 49 3.31 5.43 -1.40
N LEU A 50 2.65 4.42 -2.00
CA LEU A 50 2.65 4.21 -3.45
C LEU A 50 1.23 4.35 -3.97
N VAL A 51 1.06 4.87 -5.18
CA VAL A 51 -0.16 4.62 -5.96
C VAL A 51 0.17 3.54 -6.97
N VAL A 52 -0.50 2.39 -6.87
CA VAL A 52 -0.35 1.24 -7.76
C VAL A 52 -1.56 1.15 -8.68
N GLU A 53 -1.31 1.17 -9.98
CA GLU A 53 -2.33 0.96 -11.00
C GLU A 53 -2.36 -0.51 -11.43
N LEU A 54 -3.52 -1.14 -11.24
CA LEU A 54 -3.80 -2.51 -11.63
C LEU A 54 -4.14 -2.61 -13.13
N PRO A 55 -3.83 -3.75 -13.76
CA PRO A 55 -4.40 -4.15 -15.05
C PRO A 55 -5.94 -4.05 -15.07
N ALA A 56 -6.54 -3.82 -16.25
CA ALA A 56 -8.00 -3.68 -16.38
C ALA A 56 -8.76 -4.95 -15.94
N ASP A 57 -8.29 -6.12 -16.39
CA ASP A 57 -8.87 -7.42 -16.04
C ASP A 57 -8.08 -8.11 -14.93
N TYR A 58 -7.86 -7.39 -13.83
CA TYR A 58 -6.99 -7.85 -12.76
C TYR A 58 -7.43 -9.21 -12.19
N LYS A 59 -6.45 -10.11 -12.08
CA LYS A 59 -6.55 -11.39 -11.36
C LYS A 59 -5.30 -11.54 -10.50
N VAL A 60 -5.44 -12.24 -9.37
CA VAL A 60 -4.26 -12.64 -8.59
C VAL A 60 -3.37 -13.52 -9.47
N PRO A 61 -2.06 -13.23 -9.57
CA PRO A 61 -1.13 -14.08 -10.31
C PRO A 61 -1.13 -15.51 -9.73
N ALA A 62 -1.13 -16.52 -10.60
CA ALA A 62 -1.28 -17.93 -10.20
C ALA A 62 -0.14 -18.44 -9.29
N ASP A 63 1.03 -17.80 -9.34
CA ASP A 63 2.21 -18.16 -8.58
C ASP A 63 2.23 -17.61 -7.14
N VAL A 64 1.30 -16.71 -6.78
CA VAL A 64 1.31 -16.00 -5.48
C VAL A 64 1.36 -16.94 -4.30
N ALA A 65 0.57 -18.02 -4.30
CA ALA A 65 0.52 -18.99 -3.20
C ALA A 65 1.86 -19.71 -2.95
N GLY A 66 2.75 -19.75 -3.95
CA GLY A 66 4.08 -20.37 -3.86
C GLY A 66 5.23 -19.38 -3.64
N ARG A 67 4.97 -18.07 -3.56
CA ARG A 67 6.04 -17.08 -3.39
C ARG A 67 6.68 -17.19 -2.01
N ALA A 68 8.00 -17.02 -1.98
CA ALA A 68 8.75 -16.95 -0.74
C ALA A 68 8.57 -15.59 -0.06
N VAL A 69 8.56 -15.61 1.28
CA VAL A 69 8.56 -14.41 2.12
C VAL A 69 9.72 -14.48 3.12
N PRO A 70 10.33 -13.36 3.48
CA PRO A 70 11.40 -13.35 4.47
C PRO A 70 10.84 -13.49 5.88
N THR A 71 11.66 -13.98 6.80
CA THR A 71 11.35 -14.04 8.23
C THR A 71 11.41 -12.65 8.85
N GLN A 72 10.45 -12.35 9.72
CA GLN A 72 10.35 -11.11 10.47
C GLN A 72 10.34 -11.40 11.97
N SER A 73 10.68 -10.42 12.82
CA SER A 73 10.68 -10.61 14.28
C SER A 73 9.26 -10.92 14.82
N ALA A 74 8.23 -10.37 14.18
CA ALA A 74 6.84 -10.76 14.44
C ALA A 74 6.50 -12.08 13.77
N THR A 75 5.81 -12.96 14.50
CA THR A 75 5.30 -14.22 13.98
C THR A 75 4.16 -13.97 12.99
N VAL A 76 4.45 -14.11 11.69
CA VAL A 76 3.46 -14.02 10.61
C VAL A 76 3.53 -15.29 9.77
N ASP A 77 2.41 -15.99 9.64
CA ASP A 77 2.30 -17.12 8.71
C ASP A 77 2.08 -16.61 7.28
N GLY A 78 3.15 -16.09 6.67
CA GLY A 78 3.10 -15.52 5.33
C GLY A 78 2.72 -16.54 4.25
N LYS A 79 3.06 -17.83 4.44
CA LYS A 79 2.65 -18.89 3.52
C LYS A 79 1.13 -19.06 3.52
N ALA A 80 0.51 -19.12 4.70
CA ALA A 80 -0.94 -19.23 4.78
C ALA A 80 -1.65 -17.97 4.26
N LEU A 81 -1.07 -16.78 4.47
CA LEU A 81 -1.61 -15.54 3.92
C LEU A 81 -1.58 -15.52 2.39
N LEU A 82 -0.46 -15.91 1.77
CA LEU A 82 -0.34 -16.00 0.31
C LEU A 82 -1.30 -17.03 -0.29
N ALA A 83 -1.50 -18.17 0.38
CA ALA A 83 -2.44 -19.19 -0.07
C ALA A 83 -3.91 -18.73 -0.06
N ARG A 84 -4.26 -17.78 0.82
CA ARG A 84 -5.61 -17.19 0.91
C ARG A 84 -5.76 -15.88 0.14
N ALA A 85 -4.67 -15.39 -0.47
CA ALA A 85 -4.65 -14.11 -1.14
C ALA A 85 -5.69 -14.04 -2.26
N GLN A 86 -6.48 -12.98 -2.27
CA GLN A 86 -7.54 -12.79 -3.26
C GLN A 86 -7.45 -11.44 -3.97
N ALA A 87 -8.16 -11.30 -5.08
CA ALA A 87 -8.31 -10.02 -5.76
C ALA A 87 -9.31 -9.14 -4.99
N PRO A 88 -9.18 -7.80 -5.09
CA PRO A 88 -10.24 -6.92 -4.61
C PRO A 88 -11.57 -7.20 -5.30
N ALA A 89 -12.67 -7.03 -4.57
CA ALA A 89 -14.03 -7.13 -5.10
C ALA A 89 -14.44 -5.85 -5.85
N ARG A 90 -13.90 -4.70 -5.44
CA ARG A 90 -14.11 -3.41 -6.12
C ARG A 90 -13.39 -3.30 -7.46
N LYS A 91 -13.80 -2.31 -8.27
CA LYS A 91 -13.33 -2.11 -9.67
C LYS A 91 -12.31 -0.99 -9.83
N ASP A 92 -11.97 -0.30 -8.75
CA ASP A 92 -10.93 0.72 -8.74
C ASP A 92 -9.62 0.14 -9.23
N ARG A 93 -9.03 0.80 -10.24
CA ARG A 93 -7.75 0.41 -10.80
C ARG A 93 -6.57 1.02 -10.07
N ARG A 94 -6.76 2.14 -9.38
CA ARG A 94 -5.70 2.81 -8.63
C ARG A 94 -5.90 2.59 -7.16
N TRP A 95 -4.89 2.01 -6.55
CA TRP A 95 -4.83 1.72 -5.13
C TRP A 95 -3.72 2.52 -4.51
N GLU A 96 -4.03 3.15 -3.40
CA GLU A 96 -2.99 3.61 -2.52
C GLU A 96 -2.49 2.45 -1.68
N VAL A 97 -1.18 2.32 -1.62
CA VAL A 97 -0.51 1.32 -0.79
C VAL A 97 0.27 2.06 0.28
N GLU A 98 -0.16 1.88 1.53
CA GLU A 98 0.59 2.34 2.70
C GLU A 98 1.67 1.30 3.03
N LEU A 99 2.93 1.68 2.86
CA LEU A 99 4.06 0.85 3.27
C LEU A 99 4.35 1.00 4.76
N ALA A 100 5.37 0.28 5.23
CA ALA A 100 5.89 0.48 6.57
C ALA A 100 6.48 1.89 6.77
N PRO A 101 6.66 2.35 8.03
CA PRO A 101 7.42 3.56 8.31
C PRO A 101 8.83 3.49 7.71
N LEU A 102 9.39 4.65 7.36
CA LEU A 102 10.72 4.73 6.72
C LEU A 102 11.81 3.99 7.50
N THR A 103 11.80 4.08 8.83
CA THR A 103 12.77 3.37 9.70
C THR A 103 12.71 1.86 9.53
N ARG A 104 11.53 1.28 9.27
CA ARG A 104 11.38 -0.15 8.98
C ARG A 104 11.85 -0.47 7.57
N LEU A 105 11.53 0.37 6.59
CA LEU A 105 12.02 0.21 5.22
C LEU A 105 13.55 0.26 5.17
N GLU A 106 14.18 1.13 5.98
CA GLU A 106 15.63 1.20 6.17
C GLU A 106 16.18 -0.07 6.83
N ALA A 107 15.54 -0.59 7.88
CA ALA A 107 15.95 -1.85 8.52
C ALA A 107 15.94 -3.04 7.54
N TRP A 108 14.96 -3.05 6.62
CA TRP A 108 14.86 -4.02 5.53
C TRP A 108 15.75 -3.69 4.31
N LYS A 109 16.43 -2.55 4.32
CA LYS A 109 17.23 -2.03 3.20
C LYS A 109 16.43 -1.98 1.89
N VAL A 110 15.17 -1.57 1.98
CA VAL A 110 14.31 -1.35 0.82
C VAL A 110 14.83 -0.11 0.09
N ALA A 111 15.24 -0.26 -1.16
CA ALA A 111 15.55 0.88 -2.00
C ALA A 111 14.26 1.69 -2.28
N PRO A 112 14.32 3.03 -2.35
CA PRO A 112 13.14 3.83 -2.70
C PRO A 112 12.53 3.36 -4.03
N VAL A 113 11.29 2.89 -3.96
CA VAL A 113 10.54 2.44 -5.15
C VAL A 113 10.33 3.64 -6.07
N GLN A 114 10.56 3.45 -7.37
CA GLN A 114 10.40 4.51 -8.36
C GLN A 114 9.07 4.40 -9.09
N ALA A 115 8.55 5.54 -9.55
CA ALA A 115 7.43 5.54 -10.49
C ALA A 115 7.81 4.76 -11.75
N GLY A 116 6.88 3.97 -12.26
CA GLY A 116 7.09 3.08 -13.39
C GLY A 116 7.48 1.65 -13.01
N ALA A 117 7.95 1.40 -11.79
CA ALA A 117 8.26 0.05 -11.31
C ALA A 117 7.02 -0.85 -11.29
N THR A 118 7.21 -2.15 -11.49
CA THR A 118 6.18 -3.15 -11.23
C THR A 118 6.37 -3.70 -9.82
N VAL A 119 5.32 -3.67 -9.02
CA VAL A 119 5.32 -4.19 -7.65
C VAL A 119 4.22 -5.22 -7.46
N GLY A 120 4.48 -6.17 -6.58
CA GLY A 120 3.46 -7.04 -5.97
C GLY A 120 3.32 -6.68 -4.50
N VAL A 121 2.11 -6.63 -3.98
CA VAL A 121 1.85 -6.27 -2.58
C VAL A 121 0.80 -7.22 -2.02
N LEU A 122 1.16 -7.93 -0.97
CA LEU A 122 0.18 -8.61 -0.11
C LEU A 122 -0.17 -7.65 1.02
N GLY A 123 -1.45 -7.47 1.30
CA GLY A 123 -1.88 -6.57 2.36
C GLY A 123 -3.35 -6.68 2.67
N TYR A 124 -3.86 -5.67 3.37
CA TYR A 124 -5.23 -5.65 3.87
C TYR A 124 -5.87 -4.30 3.59
N THR A 125 -7.17 -4.32 3.32
CA THR A 125 -7.99 -3.13 3.16
C THR A 125 -9.04 -3.09 4.26
N PHE A 126 -9.93 -2.09 4.24
CA PHE A 126 -11.01 -1.98 5.21
C PHE A 126 -12.01 -3.14 5.08
N GLN A 127 -12.74 -3.42 6.15
CA GLN A 127 -13.79 -4.43 6.16
C GLN A 127 -14.82 -4.16 5.04
N ASP A 128 -15.20 -5.21 4.32
CA ASP A 128 -16.04 -5.16 3.12
C ASP A 128 -15.53 -4.22 2.01
N GLU A 129 -14.24 -3.84 2.03
CA GLU A 129 -13.61 -2.86 1.12
C GLU A 129 -14.28 -1.47 1.11
N LYS A 130 -14.94 -1.10 2.22
CA LYS A 130 -15.65 0.19 2.35
C LYS A 130 -14.67 1.36 2.41
N GLY A 131 -14.98 2.44 1.68
CA GLY A 131 -14.21 3.68 1.69
C GLY A 131 -13.15 3.75 0.58
N GLU A 132 -12.03 4.40 0.88
CA GLU A 132 -10.93 4.62 -0.09
C GLU A 132 -10.26 3.29 -0.48
N ALA A 133 -9.72 3.23 -1.71
CA ALA A 133 -8.95 2.09 -2.21
C ALA A 133 -7.54 2.08 -1.60
N ILE A 134 -7.46 1.85 -0.29
CA ILE A 134 -6.21 1.78 0.47
C ILE A 134 -5.88 0.32 0.78
N LEU A 135 -4.61 -0.04 0.62
CA LEU A 135 -4.03 -1.29 1.08
C LEU A 135 -2.89 -1.02 2.04
N ARG A 136 -2.99 -1.52 3.27
CA ARG A 136 -1.85 -1.58 4.18
C ARG A 136 -0.99 -2.78 3.85
N ALA A 137 0.27 -2.57 3.52
CA ALA A 137 1.16 -3.63 3.06
C ALA A 137 1.66 -4.52 4.21
N GLU A 138 1.54 -5.83 4.02
CA GLU A 138 2.14 -6.88 4.85
C GLU A 138 3.44 -7.38 4.23
N TYR A 139 3.45 -7.61 2.91
CA TYR A 139 4.66 -7.92 2.14
C TYR A 139 4.73 -7.08 0.88
N LEU A 140 5.93 -6.61 0.55
CA LEU A 140 6.25 -5.92 -0.70
C LEU A 140 7.17 -6.80 -1.55
N TYR A 141 6.84 -6.93 -2.82
CA TYR A 141 7.64 -7.56 -3.86
C TYR A 141 8.05 -6.51 -4.89
N VAL A 142 9.35 -6.31 -5.07
CA VAL A 142 9.90 -5.37 -6.04
C VAL A 142 11.30 -5.85 -6.46
N ASP A 143 11.63 -5.74 -7.74
CA ASP A 143 12.93 -6.14 -8.30
C ASP A 143 13.39 -7.56 -7.91
N GLY A 144 12.44 -8.51 -7.92
CA GLY A 144 12.70 -9.91 -7.59
C GLY A 144 12.96 -10.19 -6.10
N LYS A 145 12.83 -9.18 -5.23
CA LYS A 145 12.99 -9.31 -3.78
C LYS A 145 11.64 -9.24 -3.07
N ALA A 146 11.57 -9.89 -1.91
CA ALA A 146 10.42 -9.85 -1.02
C ALA A 146 10.83 -9.21 0.32
N TYR A 147 9.96 -8.38 0.88
CA TYR A 147 10.18 -7.65 2.12
C TYR A 147 8.98 -7.81 3.06
N GLY A 148 9.22 -8.14 4.33
CA GLY A 148 8.18 -8.16 5.36
C GLY A 148 7.97 -6.76 5.92
N LEU A 149 6.72 -6.29 6.03
CA LEU A 149 6.42 -4.92 6.44
C LEU A 149 5.69 -4.82 7.79
N ARG A 150 5.34 -5.97 8.40
CA ARG A 150 4.77 -6.03 9.76
C ARG A 150 5.77 -5.58 10.82
N SER A 151 7.01 -6.05 10.72
CA SER A 151 8.07 -5.77 11.70
C SER A 151 9.46 -5.77 11.05
N SER A 152 10.51 -5.60 11.84
CA SER A 152 11.91 -5.68 11.38
C SER A 152 12.27 -7.10 10.91
N PRO A 153 13.39 -7.27 10.17
CA PRO A 153 13.95 -8.59 9.90
C PRO A 153 14.16 -9.40 11.20
N ALA A 154 13.98 -10.72 11.13
CA ALA A 154 14.28 -11.63 12.23
C ALA A 154 15.78 -11.70 12.55
#